data_AF-A0A074W5N8-F1
#
_entry.id   AF-A0A074W5N8-F1
#
_cell.length_a   1.000
_cell.length_b   1.000
_cell.length_c   1.000
_cell.angle_alpha   90.00
_cell.angle_beta   90.00
_cell.angle_gamma   90.00
#
_symmetry.space_group_name_H-M   'P 1'
#
loop_
_entity.id
_entity.type
_entity.pdbx_description
1 polymer ?
#
loop_
_entity_poly.entity_id
_entity_poly.type
_entity_poly.pdbx_seq_one_letter_code
_entity_poly.pdbx_strand_id
1 'polypeptide(L)'
;MAPLLLRNSTRTALSRSLRLPKQLPAVAILIPNRSVSGETSTSNNQSNYPPPGFNADQAKKPLTSQQDKSKQSSSSSPDKKKEEDKKLTLRQKIMKEVHHYWDGTKLLAAEVKISSKLALKMAAGYELTRREHRQLHRTVQDLGRLVPFSMFVIVPFAELLLPVALKLFPNMLPSTYEGQKSREAKASNLRGTRKEVSSFLRQTLQETGLPVSAANAQKEEFTEFFRKIRTTGESPTKADVIRVCKIFKDDLTLDNLSRPQLVGICRYMSLSTFGTDAMLRYQVRHRMRQIKRDDRAISFEGVESLSVPELQTACASRGLRTHGVSPARLRDDLNLWLELRLKYGVPSTLLVLSNAFMYTQGKDVEFDSQIDALQAVLSSIPEELFHEIELEVHTAEGAATNKQRLEVLREQQELIEDENEQSEKQSEGGKSARVSDMDNIDEKEDETRQEDALRREHEAEVQAQAGVPTSSVGSQQASETKAEEKKA
;
A
#
# COMPACT_ATOMS: atom_id res chain seq x y z
N MET A 1 29.78 -21.81 -60.29
CA MET A 1 30.56 -22.93 -59.73
C MET A 1 31.01 -22.55 -58.32
N ALA A 2 30.93 -23.46 -57.35
CA ALA A 2 31.60 -23.30 -56.04
C ALA A 2 33.07 -23.76 -56.15
N PRO A 3 33.96 -23.33 -55.23
CA PRO A 3 34.23 -24.11 -54.01
C PRO A 3 33.97 -23.29 -52.72
N LEU A 4 33.50 -23.84 -51.59
CA LEU A 4 34.04 -24.94 -50.78
C LEU A 4 35.32 -24.54 -50.01
N LEU A 5 35.15 -24.00 -48.80
CA LEU A 5 36.21 -23.80 -47.80
C LEU A 5 35.81 -24.38 -46.44
N LEU A 6 36.82 -24.71 -45.62
CA LEU A 6 36.71 -25.68 -44.54
C LEU A 6 36.11 -25.15 -43.22
N ARG A 7 35.37 -26.04 -42.56
CA ARG A 7 34.76 -25.87 -41.24
C ARG A 7 35.71 -26.37 -40.15
N ASN A 8 36.42 -25.48 -39.46
CA ASN A 8 37.22 -25.83 -38.28
C ASN A 8 36.44 -25.57 -36.98
N SER A 9 36.30 -26.60 -36.14
CA SER A 9 35.49 -26.54 -34.90
C SER A 9 36.38 -26.62 -33.66
N THR A 10 36.60 -25.50 -32.97
CA THR A 10 37.29 -25.47 -31.67
C THR A 10 36.34 -25.85 -30.53
N ARG A 11 36.42 -27.10 -30.04
CA ARG A 11 35.67 -27.55 -28.85
C ARG A 11 36.45 -27.23 -27.56
N THR A 12 36.16 -26.09 -26.94
CA THR A 12 36.63 -25.80 -25.56
C THR A 12 35.82 -26.59 -24.53
N ALA A 13 36.47 -27.53 -23.84
CA ALA A 13 35.87 -28.32 -22.77
C ALA A 13 36.07 -27.63 -21.41
N LEU A 14 34.98 -27.19 -20.77
CA LEU A 14 35.00 -26.63 -19.41
C LEU A 14 34.70 -27.71 -18.36
N SER A 15 35.75 -28.27 -17.75
CA SER A 15 35.64 -29.23 -16.65
C SER A 15 35.24 -28.55 -15.34
N ARG A 16 33.98 -28.70 -14.90
CA ARG A 16 33.43 -28.02 -13.72
C ARG A 16 33.62 -28.85 -12.44
N SER A 17 34.74 -28.68 -11.74
CA SER A 17 35.06 -29.41 -10.50
C SER A 17 34.51 -28.74 -9.23
N LEU A 18 33.20 -28.88 -8.99
CA LEU A 18 32.58 -28.42 -7.73
C LEU A 18 32.82 -29.41 -6.59
N ARG A 19 33.74 -29.10 -5.68
CA ARG A 19 33.91 -29.82 -4.40
C ARG A 19 32.87 -29.34 -3.39
N LEU A 20 31.93 -30.20 -2.99
CA LEU A 20 31.09 -29.94 -1.81
C LEU A 20 31.88 -30.21 -0.52
N PRO A 21 31.71 -29.40 0.54
CA PRO A 21 32.30 -29.69 1.85
C PRO A 21 31.60 -30.88 2.51
N LYS A 22 32.39 -31.90 2.91
CA LYS A 22 31.91 -33.04 3.70
C LYS A 22 31.98 -32.75 5.21
N GLN A 23 31.10 -31.90 5.72
CA GLN A 23 30.64 -31.92 7.13
C GLN A 23 29.54 -30.87 7.34
N LEU A 24 28.53 -31.22 8.14
CA LEU A 24 27.52 -30.31 8.67
C LEU A 24 27.55 -30.42 10.21
N PRO A 25 27.77 -29.33 10.95
CA PRO A 25 27.56 -29.34 12.40
C PRO A 25 26.06 -29.45 12.68
N ALA A 26 25.66 -30.39 13.55
CA ALA A 26 24.26 -30.57 13.92
C ALA A 26 23.81 -29.45 14.88
N VAL A 27 22.95 -28.55 14.40
CA VAL A 27 22.32 -27.51 15.23
C VAL A 27 21.15 -28.12 15.99
N ALA A 28 21.28 -28.24 17.31
CA ALA A 28 20.19 -28.68 18.17
C ALA A 28 19.16 -27.55 18.35
N ILE A 29 17.96 -27.72 17.78
CA ILE A 29 16.86 -26.77 17.96
C ILE A 29 16.22 -27.02 19.34
N LEU A 30 16.51 -26.16 20.30
CA LEU A 30 15.91 -26.21 21.63
C LEU A 30 14.46 -25.69 21.57
N ILE A 31 13.48 -26.59 21.71
CA ILE A 31 12.06 -26.22 21.70
C ILE A 31 11.65 -25.81 23.14
N PRO A 32 11.21 -24.56 23.38
CA PRO A 32 10.75 -24.16 24.71
C PRO A 32 9.37 -24.75 25.01
N ASN A 33 9.31 -25.66 26.00
CA ASN A 33 8.06 -26.20 26.52
C ASN A 33 7.29 -25.10 27.27
N ARG A 34 6.38 -24.40 26.58
CA ARG A 34 5.42 -23.48 27.21
C ARG A 34 4.32 -24.28 27.91
N SER A 35 4.47 -24.46 29.22
CA SER A 35 3.39 -24.95 30.09
C SER A 35 2.18 -24.01 30.00
N VAL A 36 1.01 -24.56 29.68
CA VAL A 36 -0.27 -23.83 29.68
C VAL A 36 -0.90 -24.01 31.05
N SER A 37 -0.61 -23.08 31.97
CA SER A 37 -1.40 -22.93 33.20
C SER A 37 -2.80 -22.45 32.83
N GLY A 38 -3.81 -23.30 33.00
CA GLY A 38 -5.21 -22.90 32.87
C GLY A 38 -5.71 -22.35 34.19
N GLU A 39 -6.00 -21.04 34.25
CA GLU A 39 -6.61 -20.43 35.43
C GLU A 39 -8.09 -20.84 35.52
N THR A 40 -8.43 -21.61 36.55
CA THR A 40 -9.82 -22.05 36.81
C THR A 40 -10.57 -20.99 37.61
N SER A 41 -11.31 -20.12 36.93
CA SER A 41 -12.19 -19.11 37.56
C SER A 41 -13.37 -19.77 38.29
N THR A 42 -13.20 -20.10 39.58
CA THR A 42 -14.25 -20.67 40.42
C THR A 42 -15.23 -19.60 40.92
N SER A 43 -16.24 -19.27 40.11
CA SER A 43 -17.38 -18.45 40.55
C SER A 43 -18.35 -19.29 41.41
N ASN A 44 -18.26 -19.15 42.74
CA ASN A 44 -19.13 -19.88 43.66
C ASN A 44 -20.52 -19.22 43.78
N ASN A 45 -21.55 -19.91 43.27
CA ASN A 45 -22.96 -19.99 43.66
C ASN A 45 -23.77 -18.74 44.13
N GLN A 46 -25.09 -18.83 43.85
CA GLN A 46 -26.21 -18.34 44.68
C GLN A 46 -26.94 -17.04 44.27
N SER A 47 -27.78 -17.13 43.23
CA SER A 47 -29.15 -16.54 43.22
C SER A 47 -29.92 -17.01 41.97
N ASN A 48 -31.03 -17.75 42.16
CA ASN A 48 -31.84 -18.28 41.05
C ASN A 48 -33.29 -17.74 41.12
N TYR A 49 -33.46 -16.47 40.75
CA TYR A 49 -34.77 -15.84 40.60
C TYR A 49 -34.77 -14.95 39.34
N PRO A 50 -35.84 -14.96 38.53
CA PRO A 50 -36.00 -14.02 37.43
C PRO A 50 -36.28 -12.60 37.96
N PRO A 51 -35.97 -11.54 37.20
CA PRO A 51 -36.28 -10.17 37.59
C PRO A 51 -37.80 -9.95 37.72
N PRO A 52 -38.25 -9.08 38.64
CA PRO A 52 -39.67 -8.86 38.90
C PRO A 52 -40.42 -8.39 37.65
N GLY A 53 -41.49 -9.11 37.30
CA GLY A 53 -42.31 -8.86 36.10
C GLY A 53 -42.24 -9.95 35.02
N PHE A 54 -41.27 -10.87 35.06
CA PHE A 54 -41.13 -11.91 34.04
C PHE A 54 -42.02 -13.15 34.31
N ASN A 55 -43.14 -13.26 33.58
CA ASN A 55 -44.04 -14.42 33.62
C ASN A 55 -43.60 -15.54 32.66
N ALA A 56 -42.84 -16.52 33.17
CA ALA A 56 -42.22 -17.60 32.38
C ALA A 56 -43.22 -18.45 31.56
N ASP A 57 -44.48 -18.57 31.98
CA ASP A 57 -45.49 -19.39 31.30
C ASP A 57 -46.17 -18.70 30.11
N GLN A 58 -46.00 -17.38 29.97
CA GLN A 58 -46.43 -16.66 28.76
C GLN A 58 -45.45 -16.90 27.60
N ALA A 59 -44.16 -17.08 27.90
CA ALA A 59 -43.10 -17.31 26.90
C ALA A 59 -43.12 -18.71 26.25
N LYS A 60 -43.94 -19.64 26.73
CA LYS A 60 -44.02 -21.03 26.24
C LYS A 60 -45.17 -21.30 25.26
N LYS A 61 -46.01 -20.30 24.95
CA LYS A 61 -47.13 -20.47 24.01
C LYS A 61 -46.66 -20.28 22.57
N PRO A 62 -46.81 -21.29 21.68
CA PRO A 62 -46.49 -21.12 20.27
C PRO A 62 -47.47 -20.15 19.60
N LEU A 63 -46.99 -19.34 18.66
CA LEU A 63 -47.81 -18.41 17.88
C LEU A 63 -48.68 -19.18 16.87
N THR A 64 -49.99 -19.22 17.11
CA THR A 64 -50.96 -19.89 16.23
C THR A 64 -51.20 -19.08 14.96
N SER A 65 -51.20 -19.76 13.80
CA SER A 65 -51.61 -19.17 12.52
C SER A 65 -53.12 -18.97 12.46
N GLN A 66 -53.57 -17.79 12.02
CA GLN A 66 -54.92 -17.56 11.52
C GLN A 66 -54.91 -16.71 10.24
N GLN A 67 -55.50 -17.26 9.18
CA GLN A 67 -56.07 -16.51 8.05
C GLN A 67 -57.44 -15.94 8.51
N ASP A 68 -58.08 -14.91 7.94
CA ASP A 68 -58.07 -14.32 6.57
C ASP A 68 -58.69 -12.87 6.64
N LYS A 69 -59.05 -12.03 5.63
CA LYS A 69 -59.19 -12.14 4.16
C LYS A 69 -59.05 -10.81 3.36
N SER A 70 -58.82 -9.64 3.98
CA SER A 70 -59.07 -8.31 3.37
C SER A 70 -57.96 -7.72 2.47
N LYS A 71 -57.92 -8.19 1.22
CA LYS A 71 -57.60 -7.48 -0.05
C LYS A 71 -56.74 -6.18 -0.07
N GLN A 72 -55.58 -6.30 -0.75
CA GLN A 72 -55.30 -5.71 -2.08
C GLN A 72 -54.68 -4.28 -2.21
N SER A 73 -53.35 -4.21 -2.40
CA SER A 73 -52.69 -3.45 -3.49
C SER A 73 -51.17 -3.77 -3.63
N SER A 74 -50.59 -3.39 -4.78
CA SER A 74 -49.16 -3.28 -5.18
C SER A 74 -48.03 -3.45 -4.13
N SER A 75 -46.84 -4.00 -4.46
CA SER A 75 -46.29 -4.51 -5.74
C SER A 75 -45.10 -5.48 -5.52
N SER A 76 -44.62 -6.11 -6.59
CA SER A 76 -43.64 -7.22 -6.53
C SER A 76 -42.21 -6.81 -6.18
N SER A 77 -41.67 -7.40 -5.11
CA SER A 77 -40.22 -7.62 -4.94
C SER A 77 -39.94 -9.12 -4.97
N PRO A 78 -38.89 -9.61 -5.67
CA PRO A 78 -38.60 -11.04 -5.72
C PRO A 78 -38.04 -11.52 -4.38
N ASP A 79 -38.69 -12.53 -3.79
CA ASP A 79 -38.30 -13.08 -2.50
C ASP A 79 -36.85 -13.59 -2.50
N LYS A 80 -36.08 -13.13 -1.50
CA LYS A 80 -34.78 -13.74 -1.20
C LYS A 80 -35.02 -15.13 -0.62
N LYS A 81 -35.08 -16.14 -1.50
CA LYS A 81 -34.92 -17.54 -1.11
C LYS A 81 -33.69 -17.63 -0.21
N LYS A 82 -33.92 -17.93 1.07
CA LYS A 82 -32.86 -18.46 1.94
C LYS A 82 -32.52 -19.83 1.37
N GLU A 83 -31.45 -19.91 0.59
CA GLU A 83 -30.88 -21.21 0.25
C GLU A 83 -30.44 -21.86 1.55
N GLU A 84 -31.15 -22.93 1.93
CA GLU A 84 -30.64 -23.83 2.95
C GLU A 84 -29.31 -24.38 2.44
N ASP A 85 -28.25 -24.16 3.22
CA ASP A 85 -26.88 -24.60 2.91
C ASP A 85 -26.83 -26.13 2.96
N LYS A 86 -27.31 -26.79 1.89
CA LYS A 86 -27.40 -28.24 1.75
C LYS A 86 -25.99 -28.81 1.83
N LYS A 87 -25.65 -29.29 3.03
CA LYS A 87 -24.31 -29.76 3.41
C LYS A 87 -23.82 -30.79 2.40
N LEU A 88 -23.01 -30.33 1.44
CA LEU A 88 -22.48 -31.15 0.35
C LEU A 88 -21.88 -32.43 0.92
N THR A 89 -22.27 -33.57 0.36
CA THR A 89 -21.72 -34.87 0.77
C THR A 89 -20.20 -34.88 0.58
N LEU A 90 -19.48 -35.71 1.33
CA LEU A 90 -18.01 -35.79 1.27
C LEU A 90 -17.50 -35.96 -0.17
N ARG A 91 -18.16 -36.82 -0.96
CA ARG A 91 -17.87 -37.01 -2.40
C ARG A 91 -18.09 -35.74 -3.23
N GLN A 92 -19.14 -34.96 -2.98
CA GLN A 92 -19.41 -33.70 -3.68
C GLN A 92 -18.40 -32.61 -3.31
N LYS A 93 -17.92 -32.56 -2.05
CA LYS A 93 -16.85 -31.65 -1.63
C LYS A 93 -15.54 -31.96 -2.34
N ILE A 94 -15.09 -33.21 -2.26
CA ILE A 94 -13.87 -33.69 -2.93
C ILE A 94 -13.94 -33.42 -4.43
N MET A 95 -15.06 -33.74 -5.09
CA MET A 95 -15.20 -33.49 -6.53
C MET A 95 -15.13 -31.99 -6.89
N LYS A 96 -15.72 -31.12 -6.06
CA LYS A 96 -15.66 -29.65 -6.23
C LYS A 96 -14.24 -29.10 -6.03
N GLU A 97 -13.50 -29.65 -5.07
CA GLU A 97 -12.11 -29.27 -4.81
C GLU A 97 -11.18 -29.75 -5.94
N VAL A 98 -11.35 -30.98 -6.43
CA VAL A 98 -10.63 -31.51 -7.62
C VAL A 98 -10.91 -30.66 -8.87
N HIS A 99 -12.15 -30.27 -9.12
CA HIS A 99 -12.48 -29.34 -10.23
C HIS A 99 -11.81 -27.97 -10.06
N HIS A 100 -11.83 -27.38 -8.86
CA HIS A 100 -11.16 -26.10 -8.57
C HIS A 100 -9.66 -26.15 -8.86
N TYR A 101 -8.96 -27.22 -8.45
CA TYR A 101 -7.54 -27.38 -8.76
C TYR A 101 -7.28 -27.67 -10.25
N TRP A 102 -8.16 -28.42 -10.93
CA TRP A 102 -8.05 -28.68 -12.38
C TRP A 102 -8.23 -27.40 -13.22
N ASP A 103 -9.30 -26.65 -12.97
CA ASP A 103 -9.58 -25.40 -13.67
C ASP A 103 -8.53 -24.33 -13.35
N GLY A 104 -8.03 -24.30 -12.11
CA GLY A 104 -6.88 -23.49 -11.72
C GLY A 104 -5.60 -23.85 -12.48
N THR A 105 -5.29 -25.15 -12.62
CA THR A 105 -4.12 -25.63 -13.37
C THR A 105 -4.21 -25.21 -14.85
N LYS A 106 -5.41 -25.33 -15.44
CA LYS A 106 -5.71 -24.90 -16.81
C LYS A 106 -5.56 -23.38 -16.99
N LEU A 107 -6.00 -22.58 -16.01
CA LEU A 107 -5.84 -21.13 -16.01
C LEU A 107 -4.36 -20.72 -15.91
N LEU A 108 -3.60 -21.34 -15.01
CA LEU A 108 -2.17 -21.08 -14.85
C LEU A 108 -1.38 -21.41 -16.12
N ALA A 109 -1.69 -22.53 -16.78
CA ALA A 109 -1.07 -22.89 -18.06
C ALA A 109 -1.37 -21.86 -19.17
N ALA A 110 -2.57 -21.28 -19.19
CA ALA A 110 -2.92 -20.20 -20.12
C ALA A 110 -2.17 -18.89 -19.78
N GLU A 111 -2.08 -18.52 -18.50
CA GLU A 111 -1.31 -17.35 -18.05
C GLU A 111 0.18 -17.48 -18.39
N VAL A 112 0.81 -18.63 -18.13
CA VAL A 112 2.22 -18.90 -18.49
C VAL A 112 2.44 -18.76 -20.00
N LYS A 113 1.51 -19.26 -20.83
CA LYS A 113 1.60 -19.12 -22.29
C LYS A 113 1.49 -17.66 -22.75
N ILE A 114 0.61 -16.86 -22.15
CA ILE A 114 0.47 -15.43 -22.47
C ILE A 114 1.70 -14.66 -22.00
N SER A 115 2.09 -14.82 -20.74
CA SER A 115 3.23 -14.13 -20.13
C SER A 115 4.56 -14.50 -20.80
N SER A 116 4.72 -15.71 -21.35
CA SER A 116 5.86 -16.07 -22.21
C SER A 116 5.91 -15.22 -23.50
N LYS A 117 4.76 -14.97 -24.15
CA LYS A 117 4.68 -14.06 -25.31
C LYS A 117 4.97 -12.61 -24.92
N LEU A 118 4.52 -12.16 -23.74
CA LEU A 118 4.80 -10.81 -23.24
C LEU A 118 6.28 -10.61 -22.88
N ALA A 119 6.91 -11.62 -22.27
CA ALA A 119 8.35 -11.63 -22.05
C ALA A 119 9.14 -11.59 -23.37
N LEU A 120 8.68 -12.28 -24.41
CA LEU A 120 9.28 -12.20 -25.75
C LEU A 120 9.10 -10.82 -26.40
N LYS A 121 7.92 -10.20 -26.27
CA LYS A 121 7.64 -8.82 -26.72
C LYS A 121 8.60 -7.82 -26.06
N MET A 122 8.76 -7.93 -24.74
CA MET A 122 9.68 -7.11 -23.95
C MET A 122 11.15 -7.34 -24.32
N ALA A 123 11.56 -8.61 -24.51
CA ALA A 123 12.92 -8.97 -24.94
C ALA A 123 13.24 -8.52 -26.38
N ALA A 124 12.22 -8.31 -27.21
CA ALA A 124 12.34 -7.70 -28.54
C ALA A 124 12.33 -6.16 -28.52
N GLY A 125 12.38 -5.54 -27.34
CA GLY A 125 12.48 -4.08 -27.17
C GLY A 125 11.17 -3.30 -27.23
N TYR A 126 10.01 -3.98 -27.28
CA TYR A 126 8.72 -3.30 -27.23
C TYR A 126 8.25 -3.06 -25.80
N GLU A 127 7.77 -1.86 -25.53
CA GLU A 127 7.13 -1.53 -24.25
C GLU A 127 5.86 -2.36 -24.03
N LEU A 128 5.60 -2.68 -22.75
CA LEU A 128 4.39 -3.36 -22.31
C LEU A 128 3.39 -2.32 -21.78
N THR A 129 2.14 -2.42 -22.23
CA THR A 129 1.02 -1.69 -21.61
C THR A 129 0.89 -2.06 -20.14
N ARG A 130 0.23 -1.23 -19.34
CA ARG A 130 0.08 -1.45 -17.90
C ARG A 130 -0.52 -2.82 -17.60
N ARG A 131 -1.51 -3.24 -18.39
CA ARG A 131 -2.17 -4.56 -18.31
C ARG A 131 -1.20 -5.70 -18.60
N GLU A 132 -0.42 -5.62 -19.68
CA GLU A 132 0.56 -6.64 -20.05
C GLU A 132 1.65 -6.79 -18.98
N HIS A 133 2.22 -5.67 -18.50
CA HIS A 133 3.21 -5.68 -17.43
C HIS A 133 2.65 -6.29 -16.14
N ARG A 134 1.42 -5.93 -15.76
CA ARG A 134 0.75 -6.46 -14.56
C ARG A 134 0.43 -7.96 -14.69
N GLN A 135 0.09 -8.44 -15.89
CA GLN A 135 -0.11 -9.87 -16.15
C GLN A 135 1.22 -10.64 -16.03
N LEU A 136 2.27 -10.17 -16.71
CA LEU A 136 3.61 -10.76 -16.64
C LEU A 136 4.10 -10.86 -15.18
N HIS A 137 4.02 -9.76 -14.42
CA HIS A 137 4.43 -9.73 -13.02
C HIS A 137 3.60 -10.70 -12.14
N ARG A 138 2.28 -10.82 -12.36
CA ARG A 138 1.46 -11.79 -11.61
C ARG A 138 1.90 -13.21 -11.90
N THR A 139 2.04 -13.59 -13.16
CA THR A 139 2.44 -14.96 -13.54
C THR A 139 3.85 -15.30 -13.04
N VAL A 140 4.78 -14.34 -13.05
CA VAL A 140 6.12 -14.53 -12.46
C VAL A 140 6.03 -14.74 -10.94
N GLN A 141 5.20 -13.95 -10.24
CA GLN A 141 5.01 -14.11 -8.80
C GLN A 141 4.35 -15.46 -8.45
N ASP A 142 3.31 -15.85 -9.17
CA ASP A 142 2.59 -17.10 -8.93
C ASP A 142 3.41 -18.34 -9.33
N LEU A 143 4.26 -18.26 -10.36
CA LEU A 143 5.26 -19.28 -10.67
C LEU A 143 6.33 -19.37 -9.57
N GLY A 144 6.77 -18.24 -9.02
CA GLY A 144 7.68 -18.19 -7.86
C GLY A 144 7.10 -18.83 -6.61
N ARG A 145 5.80 -18.65 -6.35
CA ARG A 145 5.05 -19.35 -5.28
C ARG A 145 4.87 -20.84 -5.56
N LEU A 146 4.77 -21.23 -6.83
CA LEU A 146 4.64 -22.64 -7.22
C LEU A 146 5.90 -23.45 -6.91
N VAL A 147 7.10 -22.84 -6.86
CA VAL A 147 8.35 -23.56 -6.53
C VAL A 147 8.27 -24.26 -5.16
N PRO A 148 8.08 -23.57 -4.02
CA PRO A 148 7.94 -24.26 -2.73
C PRO A 148 6.69 -25.15 -2.66
N PHE A 149 5.59 -24.78 -3.33
CA PHE A 149 4.39 -25.62 -3.39
C PHE A 149 4.64 -26.97 -4.08
N SER A 150 5.42 -26.99 -5.17
CA SER A 150 5.71 -28.20 -5.94
C SER A 150 6.44 -29.29 -5.15
N MET A 151 7.22 -28.90 -4.13
CA MET A 151 7.88 -29.82 -3.21
C MET A 151 6.88 -30.73 -2.47
N PHE A 152 5.69 -30.20 -2.14
CA PHE A 152 4.63 -30.97 -1.48
C PHE A 152 3.93 -31.97 -2.41
N VAL A 153 4.06 -31.80 -3.73
CA VAL A 153 3.52 -32.71 -4.75
C VAL A 153 4.55 -33.76 -5.15
N ILE A 154 5.83 -33.40 -5.15
CA ILE A 154 6.96 -34.29 -5.52
C ILE A 154 7.30 -35.26 -4.38
N VAL A 155 7.24 -34.81 -3.13
CA VAL A 155 7.57 -35.64 -1.96
C VAL A 155 6.32 -36.42 -1.50
N PRO A 156 6.33 -37.77 -1.50
CA PRO A 156 5.18 -38.54 -1.05
C PRO A 156 4.88 -38.26 0.44
N PHE A 157 3.59 -38.25 0.78
CA PHE A 157 3.04 -37.86 2.09
C PHE A 157 3.27 -36.40 2.53
N ALA A 158 4.01 -35.57 1.78
CA ALA A 158 4.18 -34.16 2.14
C ALA A 158 2.87 -33.36 2.09
N GLU A 159 1.87 -33.79 1.29
CA GLU A 159 0.51 -33.23 1.29
C GLU A 159 -0.10 -33.13 2.71
N LEU A 160 0.19 -34.09 3.59
CA LEU A 160 -0.26 -34.10 4.99
C LEU A 160 0.28 -32.90 5.80
N LEU A 161 1.39 -32.29 5.37
CA LEU A 161 1.97 -31.09 5.95
C LEU A 161 1.39 -29.80 5.37
N LEU A 162 0.63 -29.81 4.27
CA LEU A 162 0.03 -28.60 3.70
C LEU A 162 -0.85 -27.81 4.69
N PRO A 163 -1.68 -28.43 5.56
CA PRO A 163 -2.44 -27.68 6.57
C PRO A 163 -1.54 -26.94 7.58
N VAL A 164 -0.35 -27.46 7.87
CA VAL A 164 0.64 -26.83 8.74
C VAL A 164 1.40 -25.74 7.98
N ALA A 165 1.85 -26.04 6.76
CA ALA A 165 2.57 -25.12 5.89
C ALA A 165 1.73 -23.89 5.52
N LEU A 166 0.42 -24.04 5.27
CA LEU A 166 -0.49 -22.92 5.01
C LEU A 166 -0.76 -22.06 6.25
N LYS A 167 -0.63 -22.64 7.46
CA LYS A 167 -0.73 -21.89 8.73
C LYS A 167 0.55 -21.09 9.03
N LEU A 168 1.71 -21.58 8.59
CA LEU A 168 3.00 -20.88 8.70
C LEU A 168 3.22 -19.86 7.56
N PHE A 169 2.76 -20.18 6.35
CA PHE A 169 2.99 -19.42 5.12
C PHE A 169 1.66 -19.11 4.41
N PRO A 170 0.83 -18.17 4.91
CA PRO A 170 -0.53 -17.94 4.43
C PRO A 170 -0.63 -17.38 2.99
N ASN A 171 0.49 -17.08 2.34
CA ASN A 171 0.59 -16.63 0.95
C ASN A 171 1.42 -17.60 0.06
N MET A 172 1.61 -18.85 0.50
CA MET A 172 2.37 -19.88 -0.24
C MET A 172 1.68 -20.33 -1.54
N LEU A 173 0.34 -20.25 -1.63
CA LEU A 173 -0.38 -20.66 -2.82
C LEU A 173 -0.26 -19.60 -3.95
N PRO A 174 -0.06 -20.04 -5.20
CA PRO A 174 -0.40 -19.25 -6.38
C PRO A 174 -1.83 -18.71 -6.28
N SER A 175 -2.05 -17.46 -6.69
CA SER A 175 -3.35 -16.78 -6.58
C SER A 175 -4.49 -17.54 -7.27
N THR A 176 -4.14 -18.27 -8.33
CA THR A 176 -4.97 -19.19 -9.12
C THR A 176 -5.65 -20.29 -8.29
N TYR A 177 -5.06 -20.72 -7.17
CA TYR A 177 -5.59 -21.80 -6.33
C TYR A 177 -6.29 -21.29 -5.06
N GLU A 178 -6.29 -19.98 -4.76
CA GLU A 178 -6.95 -19.45 -3.57
C GLU A 178 -8.49 -19.55 -3.67
N GLY A 179 -9.11 -20.27 -2.74
CA GLY A 179 -10.57 -20.38 -2.65
C GLY A 179 -11.25 -19.05 -2.30
N GLN A 180 -12.47 -18.85 -2.79
CA GLN A 180 -13.23 -17.61 -2.57
C GLN A 180 -13.32 -17.19 -1.09
N LYS A 181 -13.58 -18.15 -0.18
CA LYS A 181 -13.67 -17.88 1.26
C LYS A 181 -12.35 -17.40 1.89
N SER A 182 -11.18 -17.88 1.43
CA SER A 182 -9.90 -17.39 1.96
C SER A 182 -9.55 -16.02 1.41
N ARG A 183 -9.93 -15.71 0.16
CA ARG A 183 -9.81 -14.36 -0.42
C ARG A 183 -10.71 -13.35 0.30
N GLU A 184 -11.95 -13.73 0.61
CA GLU A 184 -12.89 -12.94 1.41
C GLU A 184 -12.38 -12.70 2.84
N ALA A 185 -11.85 -13.75 3.50
CA ALA A 185 -11.26 -13.64 4.85
C ALA A 185 -9.99 -12.76 4.87
N LYS A 186 -9.11 -12.87 3.86
CA LYS A 186 -7.97 -11.95 3.70
C LYS A 186 -8.46 -10.51 3.53
N ALA A 187 -9.51 -10.29 2.73
CA ALA A 187 -10.09 -8.97 2.52
C ALA A 187 -10.82 -8.41 3.77
N SER A 188 -11.44 -9.23 4.61
CA SER A 188 -12.03 -8.76 5.89
C SER A 188 -10.96 -8.45 6.93
N ASN A 189 -9.91 -9.28 7.03
CA ASN A 189 -8.81 -9.06 7.95
C ASN A 189 -8.05 -7.76 7.61
N LEU A 190 -7.75 -7.53 6.32
CA LEU A 190 -7.16 -6.27 5.86
C LEU A 190 -8.03 -5.05 6.22
N ARG A 191 -9.36 -5.16 6.13
CA ARG A 191 -10.28 -4.08 6.54
C ARG A 191 -10.22 -3.80 8.04
N GLY A 192 -10.14 -4.85 8.87
CA GLY A 192 -9.97 -4.75 10.32
C GLY A 192 -8.65 -4.08 10.68
N THR A 193 -7.53 -4.59 10.13
CA THR A 193 -6.19 -4.02 10.30
C THR A 193 -6.13 -2.57 9.85
N ARG A 194 -6.71 -2.21 8.70
CA ARG A 194 -6.76 -0.80 8.29
C ARG A 194 -7.53 0.07 9.28
N LYS A 195 -8.66 -0.38 9.84
CA LYS A 195 -9.41 0.41 10.83
C LYS A 195 -8.60 0.64 12.11
N GLU A 196 -8.09 -0.45 12.69
CA GLU A 196 -7.22 -0.47 13.88
C GLU A 196 -6.02 0.48 13.72
N VAL A 197 -5.28 0.31 12.62
CA VAL A 197 -4.07 1.07 12.31
C VAL A 197 -4.38 2.52 11.97
N SER A 198 -5.54 2.82 11.38
CA SER A 198 -5.95 4.20 11.11
C SER A 198 -6.25 4.98 12.40
N SER A 199 -6.89 4.35 13.39
CA SER A 199 -7.03 4.95 14.72
C SER A 199 -5.67 5.16 15.40
N PHE A 200 -4.76 4.19 15.28
CA PHE A 200 -3.41 4.27 15.86
C PHE A 200 -2.54 5.36 15.20
N LEU A 201 -2.53 5.45 13.87
CA LEU A 201 -1.82 6.49 13.13
C LEU A 201 -2.40 7.88 13.43
N ARG A 202 -3.73 8.01 13.52
CA ARG A 202 -4.36 9.26 13.94
C ARG A 202 -3.92 9.67 15.35
N GLN A 203 -3.93 8.76 16.31
CA GLN A 203 -3.50 9.04 17.69
C GLN A 203 -2.01 9.43 17.74
N THR A 204 -1.12 8.58 17.22
CA THR A 204 0.34 8.84 17.24
C THR A 204 0.76 10.08 16.46
N LEU A 205 0.04 10.47 15.40
CA LEU A 205 0.30 11.74 14.71
C LEU A 205 -0.28 12.95 15.46
N GLN A 206 -1.30 12.78 16.31
CA GLN A 206 -1.77 13.83 17.23
C GLN A 206 -0.91 13.97 18.50
N GLU A 207 -0.18 12.91 18.89
CA GLU A 207 0.71 12.90 20.06
C GLU A 207 2.15 13.30 19.72
N THR A 208 2.69 12.84 18.58
CA THR A 208 4.08 13.07 18.16
C THR A 208 4.20 14.06 16.99
N GLY A 209 3.10 14.35 16.29
CA GLY A 209 3.12 15.15 15.06
C GLY A 209 3.64 14.40 13.84
N LEU A 210 3.60 15.11 12.70
CA LEU A 210 4.55 14.86 11.62
C LEU A 210 5.89 15.55 11.94
N PRO A 211 7.03 14.90 11.66
CA PRO A 211 8.32 15.55 11.75
C PRO A 211 8.46 16.66 10.68
N VAL A 212 9.06 17.77 11.07
CA VAL A 212 9.33 18.93 10.20
C VAL A 212 10.83 19.19 10.22
N SER A 213 11.41 19.49 9.06
CA SER A 213 12.80 19.95 8.99
C SER A 213 12.88 21.46 9.19
N ALA A 214 13.94 21.93 9.86
CA ALA A 214 14.42 23.31 9.85
C ALA A 214 14.17 24.07 8.53
N ALA A 215 14.63 23.50 7.40
CA ALA A 215 14.51 24.12 6.07
C ALA A 215 13.09 24.15 5.49
N ASN A 216 12.14 23.47 6.14
CA ASN A 216 10.71 23.51 5.81
C ASN A 216 9.93 24.47 6.71
N ALA A 217 10.35 24.64 7.97
CA ALA A 217 9.73 25.58 8.90
C ALA A 217 9.93 27.05 8.48
N GLN A 218 11.10 27.40 7.93
CA GLN A 218 11.43 28.76 7.46
C GLN A 218 10.69 29.22 6.18
N LYS A 219 9.77 28.41 5.63
CA LYS A 219 9.02 28.80 4.43
C LYS A 219 7.83 29.66 4.81
N GLU A 220 7.66 30.78 4.11
CA GLU A 220 6.57 31.73 4.36
C GLU A 220 5.19 31.07 4.27
N GLU A 221 4.98 30.16 3.31
CA GLU A 221 3.69 29.45 3.18
C GLU A 221 3.42 28.52 4.37
N PHE A 222 4.47 28.04 5.05
CA PHE A 222 4.38 27.19 6.24
C PHE A 222 4.02 28.03 7.47
N THR A 223 4.75 29.12 7.73
CA THR A 223 4.50 29.98 8.90
C THR A 223 3.15 30.70 8.80
N GLU A 224 2.77 31.19 7.61
CA GLU A 224 1.43 31.75 7.33
C GLU A 224 0.29 30.77 7.67
N PHE A 225 0.46 29.49 7.31
CA PHE A 225 -0.56 28.46 7.48
C PHE A 225 -0.77 28.09 8.95
N PHE A 226 0.31 27.93 9.72
CA PHE A 226 0.20 27.67 11.16
C PHE A 226 -0.31 28.91 11.92
N ARG A 227 0.09 30.13 11.53
CA ARG A 227 -0.48 31.39 12.04
C ARG A 227 -1.99 31.48 11.81
N LYS A 228 -2.48 31.10 10.62
CA LYS A 228 -3.92 31.05 10.30
C LYS A 228 -4.67 30.06 11.20
N ILE A 229 -4.22 28.81 11.25
CA ILE A 229 -4.90 27.75 12.02
C ILE A 229 -4.92 28.04 13.53
N ARG A 230 -3.82 28.57 14.08
CA ARG A 230 -3.56 28.59 15.54
C ARG A 230 -3.71 29.96 16.17
N THR A 231 -3.17 31.00 15.52
CA THR A 231 -3.14 32.36 16.08
C THR A 231 -4.41 33.15 15.75
N THR A 232 -4.91 33.07 14.52
CA THR A 232 -6.14 33.78 14.10
C THR A 232 -7.41 32.92 14.13
N GLY A 233 -7.27 31.59 14.14
CA GLY A 233 -8.41 30.66 14.13
C GLY A 233 -9.13 30.60 12.78
N GLU A 234 -8.46 31.02 11.70
CA GLU A 234 -8.99 31.01 10.34
C GLU A 234 -8.83 29.63 9.68
N SER A 235 -9.88 29.17 9.00
CA SER A 235 -9.77 28.01 8.11
C SER A 235 -8.87 28.35 6.91
N PRO A 236 -7.73 27.67 6.70
CA PRO A 236 -6.85 27.93 5.57
C PRO A 236 -7.55 27.61 4.25
N THR A 237 -7.17 28.29 3.17
CA THR A 237 -7.76 27.99 1.86
C THR A 237 -7.27 26.63 1.33
N LYS A 238 -8.03 26.01 0.41
CA LYS A 238 -7.61 24.76 -0.26
C LYS A 238 -6.24 24.90 -0.93
N ALA A 239 -5.97 26.08 -1.50
CA ALA A 239 -4.67 26.40 -2.09
C ALA A 239 -3.55 26.53 -1.03
N ASP A 240 -3.85 27.02 0.18
CA ASP A 240 -2.87 27.12 1.28
C ASP A 240 -2.47 25.73 1.77
N VAL A 241 -3.45 24.84 1.98
CA VAL A 241 -3.20 23.41 2.33
C VAL A 241 -2.31 22.76 1.28
N ILE A 242 -2.61 22.93 -0.01
CA ILE A 242 -1.84 22.35 -1.12
C ILE A 242 -0.40 22.93 -1.18
N ARG A 243 -0.21 24.23 -0.99
CA ARG A 243 1.14 24.84 -0.95
C ARG A 243 1.97 24.25 0.19
N VAL A 244 1.38 24.10 1.39
CA VAL A 244 2.09 23.48 2.53
C VAL A 244 2.33 21.99 2.30
N CYS A 245 1.42 21.23 1.70
CA CYS A 245 1.69 19.82 1.38
C CYS A 245 2.91 19.63 0.48
N LYS A 246 3.16 20.52 -0.50
CA LYS A 246 4.35 20.46 -1.39
C LYS A 246 5.69 20.61 -0.64
N ILE A 247 5.68 21.13 0.58
CA ILE A 247 6.88 21.32 1.42
C ILE A 247 7.41 19.96 1.94
N PHE A 248 6.53 18.99 2.16
CA PHE A 248 6.82 17.68 2.76
C PHE A 248 7.23 16.61 1.74
N LYS A 249 8.46 16.67 1.22
CA LYS A 249 8.98 15.66 0.28
C LYS A 249 8.85 14.22 0.81
N ASP A 250 8.49 13.26 -0.05
CA ASP A 250 8.16 11.89 0.37
C ASP A 250 9.30 11.28 1.19
N ASP A 251 10.56 11.42 0.76
CA ASP A 251 11.70 10.85 1.47
C ASP A 251 11.94 11.48 2.84
N LEU A 252 11.86 12.82 2.92
CA LEU A 252 12.03 13.55 4.16
C LEU A 252 10.94 13.20 5.19
N THR A 253 9.72 12.90 4.74
CA THR A 253 8.68 12.38 5.65
C THR A 253 9.01 10.98 6.15
N LEU A 254 9.60 10.09 5.34
CA LEU A 254 9.82 8.69 5.72
C LEU A 254 11.03 8.48 6.63
N ASP A 255 12.09 9.26 6.49
CA ASP A 255 13.27 9.09 7.35
C ASP A 255 12.96 9.48 8.80
N ASN A 256 12.26 10.60 9.01
CA ASN A 256 11.99 11.14 10.34
C ASN A 256 10.77 10.52 11.06
N LEU A 257 10.01 9.62 10.41
CA LEU A 257 8.91 8.91 11.07
C LEU A 257 9.43 7.86 12.05
N SER A 258 8.83 7.81 13.24
CA SER A 258 9.16 6.84 14.27
C SER A 258 8.79 5.40 13.88
N ARG A 259 9.48 4.42 14.48
CA ARG A 259 9.22 2.99 14.25
C ARG A 259 7.75 2.58 14.31
N PRO A 260 6.95 3.01 15.31
CA PRO A 260 5.54 2.62 15.38
C PRO A 260 4.72 3.20 14.23
N GLN A 261 5.00 4.44 13.80
CA GLN A 261 4.34 5.06 12.65
C GLN A 261 4.72 4.34 11.34
N LEU A 262 6.00 4.00 11.13
CA LEU A 262 6.47 3.21 9.98
C LEU A 262 5.81 1.82 9.92
N VAL A 263 5.74 1.11 11.04
CA VAL A 263 5.01 -0.16 11.17
C VAL A 263 3.52 0.05 10.86
N GLY A 264 2.92 1.13 11.34
CA GLY A 264 1.54 1.52 11.03
C GLY A 264 1.30 1.66 9.53
N ILE A 265 2.07 2.52 8.84
CA ILE A 265 1.97 2.71 7.38
C ILE A 265 2.13 1.36 6.67
N CYS A 266 3.11 0.53 7.06
CA CYS A 266 3.30 -0.80 6.48
C CYS A 266 2.06 -1.70 6.64
N ARG A 267 1.45 -1.78 7.83
CA ARG A 267 0.21 -2.56 8.06
C ARG A 267 -0.97 -2.03 7.22
N TYR A 268 -1.14 -0.71 7.17
CA TYR A 268 -2.21 -0.06 6.40
C TYR A 268 -2.08 -0.34 4.88
N MET A 269 -0.86 -0.25 4.35
CA MET A 269 -0.53 -0.50 2.94
C MET A 269 -0.43 -2.00 2.57
N SER A 270 -0.66 -2.92 3.51
CA SER A 270 -0.43 -4.37 3.33
C SER A 270 1.00 -4.70 2.84
N LEU A 271 1.99 -4.12 3.52
CA LEU A 271 3.43 -4.43 3.41
C LEU A 271 3.85 -5.36 4.55
N SER A 272 5.11 -5.82 4.55
CA SER A 272 5.66 -6.58 5.68
C SER A 272 6.12 -5.61 6.77
N THR A 273 5.92 -6.00 8.04
CA THR A 273 6.36 -5.23 9.22
C THR A 273 7.58 -5.84 9.90
N PHE A 274 8.29 -6.74 9.21
CA PHE A 274 9.49 -7.40 9.70
C PHE A 274 10.76 -6.72 9.14
N GLY A 275 11.75 -6.52 10.01
CA GLY A 275 13.04 -5.89 9.68
C GLY A 275 13.38 -4.69 10.56
N THR A 276 14.54 -4.11 10.30
CA THR A 276 14.99 -2.83 10.86
C THR A 276 14.22 -1.66 10.22
N ASP A 277 14.41 -0.46 10.73
CA ASP A 277 13.61 0.71 10.34
C ASP A 277 13.98 1.17 8.93
N ALA A 278 15.25 1.06 8.54
CA ALA A 278 15.70 1.15 7.15
C ALA A 278 14.95 0.17 6.21
N MET A 279 14.65 -1.07 6.65
CA MET A 279 13.86 -2.03 5.86
C MET A 279 12.36 -1.69 5.80
N LEU A 280 11.81 -1.05 6.84
CA LEU A 280 10.43 -0.55 6.85
C LEU A 280 10.31 0.66 5.91
N ARG A 281 11.20 1.65 6.06
CA ARG A 281 11.35 2.80 5.16
C ARG A 281 11.45 2.29 3.71
N TYR A 282 12.44 1.45 3.37
CA TYR A 282 12.62 0.87 2.03
C TYR A 282 11.33 0.26 1.44
N GLN A 283 10.57 -0.50 2.23
CA GLN A 283 9.31 -1.09 1.74
C GLN A 283 8.26 -0.03 1.39
N VAL A 284 8.16 1.03 2.18
CA VAL A 284 7.29 2.17 1.85
C VAL A 284 7.85 2.93 0.64
N ARG A 285 9.16 3.22 0.58
CA ARG A 285 9.81 3.87 -0.57
C ARG A 285 9.53 3.12 -1.87
N HIS A 286 9.82 1.82 -1.88
CA HIS A 286 9.59 0.94 -3.02
C HIS A 286 8.12 0.91 -3.43
N ARG A 287 7.17 0.90 -2.47
CA ARG A 287 5.73 0.98 -2.76
C ARG A 287 5.32 2.35 -3.30
N MET A 288 5.89 3.45 -2.81
CA MET A 288 5.67 4.79 -3.38
C MET A 288 6.16 4.82 -4.84
N ARG A 289 7.39 4.38 -5.11
CA ARG A 289 7.93 4.27 -6.49
C ARG A 289 7.05 3.36 -7.38
N GLN A 290 6.43 2.29 -6.85
CA GLN A 290 5.46 1.47 -7.59
C GLN A 290 4.18 2.26 -7.93
N ILE A 291 3.59 2.96 -6.95
CA ILE A 291 2.37 3.76 -7.14
C ILE A 291 2.64 4.93 -8.09
N LYS A 292 3.77 5.64 -7.94
CA LYS A 292 4.12 6.79 -8.79
C LYS A 292 4.15 6.43 -10.28
N ARG A 293 4.63 5.23 -10.62
CA ARG A 293 4.60 4.68 -11.99
C ARG A 293 3.21 4.20 -12.42
N ASP A 294 2.49 3.48 -11.55
CA ASP A 294 1.12 3.01 -11.82
C ASP A 294 0.16 4.19 -12.08
N ASP A 295 0.30 5.29 -11.35
CA ASP A 295 -0.44 6.54 -11.56
C ASP A 295 -0.21 7.15 -12.94
N ARG A 296 1.05 7.31 -13.38
CA ARG A 296 1.35 7.86 -14.73
C ARG A 296 0.75 6.98 -15.82
N ALA A 297 0.83 5.65 -15.65
CA ALA A 297 0.22 4.70 -16.59
C ALA A 297 -1.31 4.77 -16.60
N ILE A 298 -1.98 4.92 -15.45
CA ILE A 298 -3.44 5.12 -15.40
C ILE A 298 -3.85 6.48 -15.97
N SER A 299 -3.07 7.54 -15.72
CA SER A 299 -3.31 8.87 -16.27
C SER A 299 -3.25 8.87 -17.80
N PHE A 300 -2.31 8.12 -18.38
CA PHE A 300 -2.19 7.96 -19.84
C PHE A 300 -3.24 7.02 -20.45
N GLU A 301 -3.56 5.88 -19.81
CA GLU A 301 -4.58 4.93 -20.29
C GLU A 301 -6.03 5.40 -19.98
N GLY A 302 -6.21 6.38 -19.09
CA GLY A 302 -7.48 6.86 -18.57
C GLY A 302 -8.13 5.95 -17.52
N VAL A 303 -8.71 6.51 -16.45
CA VAL A 303 -9.34 5.74 -15.36
C VAL A 303 -10.53 4.89 -15.83
N GLU A 304 -11.29 5.35 -16.83
CA GLU A 304 -12.40 4.58 -17.43
C GLU A 304 -11.93 3.28 -18.10
N SER A 305 -10.67 3.18 -18.50
CA SER A 305 -10.11 1.94 -19.08
C SER A 305 -9.99 0.80 -18.06
N LEU A 306 -10.01 1.08 -16.75
CA LEU A 306 -9.83 0.05 -15.72
C LEU A 306 -11.09 -0.81 -15.58
N SER A 307 -10.91 -2.14 -15.60
CA SER A 307 -11.96 -3.06 -15.17
C SER A 307 -12.18 -2.97 -13.66
N VAL A 308 -13.38 -3.32 -13.18
CA VAL A 308 -13.74 -3.21 -11.74
C VAL A 308 -12.72 -3.89 -10.80
N PRO A 309 -12.16 -5.10 -11.09
CA PRO A 309 -11.12 -5.70 -10.26
C PRO A 309 -9.77 -4.93 -10.31
N GLU A 310 -9.40 -4.37 -11.45
CA GLU A 310 -8.17 -3.57 -11.59
C GLU A 310 -8.29 -2.24 -10.84
N LEU A 311 -9.47 -1.62 -10.91
CA LEU A 311 -9.86 -0.42 -10.19
C LEU A 311 -9.82 -0.66 -8.67
N GLN A 312 -10.53 -1.68 -8.18
CA GLN A 312 -10.46 -2.10 -6.77
C GLN A 312 -9.01 -2.36 -6.32
N THR A 313 -8.18 -2.98 -7.15
CA THR A 313 -6.77 -3.23 -6.79
C THR A 313 -5.93 -1.94 -6.80
N ALA A 314 -6.19 -1.02 -7.73
CA ALA A 314 -5.52 0.28 -7.83
C ALA A 314 -5.85 1.18 -6.62
N CYS A 315 -7.14 1.33 -6.29
CA CYS A 315 -7.60 2.07 -5.12
C CYS A 315 -7.07 1.43 -3.82
N ALA A 316 -7.15 0.10 -3.70
CA ALA A 316 -6.63 -0.60 -2.53
C ALA A 316 -5.12 -0.38 -2.32
N SER A 317 -4.31 -0.35 -3.38
CA SER A 317 -2.87 -0.10 -3.27
C SER A 317 -2.50 1.30 -2.76
N ARG A 318 -3.40 2.29 -2.96
CA ARG A 318 -3.30 3.69 -2.53
C ARG A 318 -3.91 3.96 -1.15
N GLY A 319 -4.34 2.91 -0.43
CA GLY A 319 -4.98 3.00 0.88
C GLY A 319 -6.50 3.16 0.85
N LEU A 320 -7.06 3.69 -0.25
CA LEU A 320 -8.49 3.97 -0.44
C LEU A 320 -9.40 2.77 -0.07
N ARG A 321 -10.62 3.09 0.39
CA ARG A 321 -11.66 2.15 0.81
C ARG A 321 -12.32 1.52 -0.41
N THR A 322 -12.27 0.19 -0.53
CA THR A 322 -12.76 -0.52 -1.73
C THR A 322 -13.99 -1.40 -1.52
N HIS A 323 -14.47 -1.53 -0.28
CA HIS A 323 -15.60 -2.39 0.06
C HIS A 323 -16.84 -1.59 0.43
N GLY A 324 -17.97 -1.93 -0.20
CA GLY A 324 -19.24 -1.21 -0.07
C GLY A 324 -19.29 0.11 -0.87
N VAL A 325 -18.27 0.36 -1.70
CA VAL A 325 -18.16 1.54 -2.58
C VAL A 325 -18.54 1.10 -4.00
N SER A 326 -19.26 1.96 -4.75
CA SER A 326 -19.70 1.65 -6.11
C SER A 326 -18.53 1.69 -7.11
N PRO A 327 -18.59 0.98 -8.26
CA PRO A 327 -17.55 1.06 -9.28
C PRO A 327 -17.40 2.46 -9.88
N ALA A 328 -18.46 3.28 -9.92
CA ALA A 328 -18.38 4.68 -10.30
C ALA A 328 -17.57 5.47 -9.26
N ARG A 329 -17.95 5.38 -7.98
CA ARG A 329 -17.28 6.12 -6.91
C ARG A 329 -15.80 5.77 -6.77
N LEU A 330 -15.43 4.50 -7.00
CA LEU A 330 -14.02 4.09 -7.05
C LEU A 330 -13.22 4.74 -8.18
N ARG A 331 -13.85 5.19 -9.27
CA ARG A 331 -13.20 6.02 -10.30
C ARG A 331 -13.08 7.47 -9.86
N ASP A 332 -14.11 8.03 -9.24
CA ASP A 332 -14.07 9.38 -8.68
C ASP A 332 -12.94 9.50 -7.64
N ASP A 333 -12.88 8.56 -6.69
CA ASP A 333 -11.84 8.47 -5.66
C ASP A 333 -10.42 8.31 -6.27
N LEU A 334 -10.29 7.63 -7.42
CA LEU A 334 -9.01 7.43 -8.11
C LEU A 334 -8.62 8.63 -9.00
N ASN A 335 -9.58 9.28 -9.64
CA ASN A 335 -9.39 10.54 -10.35
C ASN A 335 -8.90 11.62 -9.38
N LEU A 336 -9.52 11.72 -8.20
CA LEU A 336 -9.11 12.61 -7.11
C LEU A 336 -7.67 12.34 -6.64
N TRP A 337 -7.29 11.07 -6.45
CA TRP A 337 -5.89 10.70 -6.13
C TRP A 337 -4.92 11.17 -7.22
N LEU A 338 -5.24 10.90 -8.49
CA LEU A 338 -4.39 11.25 -9.63
C LEU A 338 -4.27 12.76 -9.79
N GLU A 339 -5.35 13.51 -9.60
CA GLU A 339 -5.38 14.96 -9.65
C GLU A 339 -4.53 15.58 -8.53
N LEU A 340 -4.72 15.15 -7.28
CA LEU A 340 -3.93 15.63 -6.14
C LEU A 340 -2.43 15.34 -6.32
N ARG A 341 -2.04 14.15 -6.80
CA ARG A 341 -0.63 13.79 -6.96
C ARG A 341 0.01 14.32 -8.24
N LEU A 342 -0.69 14.32 -9.37
CA LEU A 342 -0.12 14.65 -10.69
C LEU A 342 -0.29 16.12 -11.08
N LYS A 343 -1.41 16.79 -10.74
CA LYS A 343 -1.56 18.25 -10.95
C LYS A 343 -1.07 19.04 -9.74
N TYR A 344 -1.66 18.76 -8.58
CA TYR A 344 -1.43 19.57 -7.37
C TYR A 344 -0.13 19.23 -6.63
N GLY A 345 0.61 18.20 -7.05
CA GLY A 345 1.93 17.86 -6.50
C GLY A 345 1.92 17.41 -5.04
N VAL A 346 0.79 16.90 -4.55
CA VAL A 346 0.70 16.43 -3.16
C VAL A 346 1.53 15.14 -3.00
N PRO A 347 2.42 15.07 -1.98
CA PRO A 347 3.26 13.89 -1.71
C PRO A 347 2.45 12.60 -1.53
N SER A 348 3.00 11.49 -2.01
CA SER A 348 2.31 10.20 -1.99
C SER A 348 2.24 9.60 -0.58
N THR A 349 3.19 9.92 0.29
CA THR A 349 3.16 9.54 1.72
C THR A 349 2.05 10.28 2.46
N LEU A 350 1.94 11.59 2.28
CA LEU A 350 0.86 12.41 2.86
C LEU A 350 -0.53 11.96 2.40
N LEU A 351 -0.71 11.64 1.11
CA LEU A 351 -1.98 11.11 0.59
C LEU A 351 -2.35 9.73 1.19
N VAL A 352 -1.38 8.89 1.54
CA VAL A 352 -1.65 7.63 2.28
C VAL A 352 -2.04 7.92 3.73
N LEU A 353 -1.44 8.93 4.36
CA LEU A 353 -1.78 9.33 5.73
C LEU A 353 -3.16 9.98 5.83
N SER A 354 -3.52 10.91 4.93
CA SER A 354 -4.88 11.49 4.90
C SER A 354 -5.95 10.41 4.63
N ASN A 355 -5.67 9.47 3.73
CA ASN A 355 -6.51 8.30 3.50
C ASN A 355 -6.68 7.44 4.77
N ALA A 356 -5.65 7.33 5.63
CA ALA A 356 -5.76 6.64 6.91
C ALA A 356 -6.66 7.40 7.89
N PHE A 357 -6.47 8.72 8.06
CA PHE A 357 -7.34 9.54 8.92
C PHE A 357 -8.82 9.39 8.54
N MET A 358 -9.16 9.49 7.24
CA MET A 358 -10.53 9.35 6.75
C MET A 358 -11.11 7.93 6.89
N TYR A 359 -10.28 6.89 6.83
CA TYR A 359 -10.73 5.48 6.89
C TYR A 359 -11.57 5.15 8.14
N THR A 360 -11.38 5.88 9.24
CA THR A 360 -12.16 5.71 10.48
C THR A 360 -13.50 6.43 10.49
N GLN A 361 -13.64 7.56 9.80
CA GLN A 361 -14.85 8.40 9.87
C GLN A 361 -16.00 7.86 9.01
N GLY A 362 -15.71 7.00 8.03
CA GLY A 362 -16.72 6.35 7.19
C GLY A 362 -17.40 7.26 6.16
N LYS A 363 -17.10 8.56 6.18
CA LYS A 363 -17.42 9.56 5.15
C LYS A 363 -16.93 9.11 3.77
N ASP A 364 -17.57 9.64 2.73
CA ASP A 364 -17.16 9.45 1.34
C ASP A 364 -15.99 10.39 0.98
N VAL A 365 -15.08 9.92 0.13
CA VAL A 365 -13.80 10.60 -0.16
C VAL A 365 -14.00 11.70 -1.22
N GLU A 366 -14.60 12.81 -0.83
CA GLU A 366 -14.80 13.99 -1.67
C GLU A 366 -13.55 14.89 -1.67
N PHE A 367 -13.33 15.69 -2.71
CA PHE A 367 -12.15 16.56 -2.83
C PHE A 367 -11.93 17.38 -1.55
N ASP A 368 -12.98 18.06 -1.10
CA ASP A 368 -12.96 18.90 0.09
C ASP A 368 -12.65 18.07 1.35
N SER A 369 -13.28 16.89 1.52
CA SER A 369 -12.98 15.99 2.65
C SER A 369 -11.53 15.47 2.66
N GLN A 370 -10.89 15.38 1.49
CA GLN A 370 -9.51 14.94 1.36
C GLN A 370 -8.53 16.10 1.63
N ILE A 371 -8.89 17.34 1.29
CA ILE A 371 -8.19 18.55 1.73
C ILE A 371 -8.34 18.74 3.24
N ASP A 372 -9.54 18.57 3.80
CA ASP A 372 -9.79 18.57 5.26
C ASP A 372 -8.94 17.50 5.97
N ALA A 373 -8.77 16.33 5.34
CA ALA A 373 -7.93 15.26 5.87
C ALA A 373 -6.44 15.59 5.83
N LEU A 374 -5.95 16.26 4.77
CA LEU A 374 -4.58 16.77 4.68
C LEU A 374 -4.36 17.91 5.69
N GLN A 375 -5.32 18.83 5.86
CA GLN A 375 -5.30 19.85 6.90
C GLN A 375 -5.26 19.22 8.29
N ALA A 376 -6.05 18.17 8.56
CA ALA A 376 -6.06 17.47 9.84
C ALA A 376 -4.72 16.75 10.13
N VAL A 377 -4.06 16.22 9.10
CA VAL A 377 -2.70 15.66 9.19
C VAL A 377 -1.68 16.77 9.52
N LEU A 378 -1.72 17.90 8.82
CA LEU A 378 -0.82 19.03 9.07
C LEU A 378 -1.06 19.68 10.45
N SER A 379 -2.32 19.84 10.86
CA SER A 379 -2.66 20.45 12.15
C SER A 379 -2.28 19.61 13.36
N SER A 380 -1.89 18.35 13.17
CA SER A 380 -1.51 17.41 14.24
C SER A 380 -0.08 17.59 14.76
N ILE A 381 0.76 18.36 14.06
CA ILE A 381 2.14 18.72 14.46
C ILE A 381 2.10 19.58 15.73
N PRO A 382 2.66 19.17 16.89
CA PRO A 382 2.60 19.96 18.13
C PRO A 382 3.06 21.42 17.98
N GLU A 383 2.50 22.33 18.78
CA GLU A 383 2.96 23.73 18.84
C GLU A 383 4.35 23.84 19.47
N GLU A 384 4.67 22.97 20.41
CA GLU A 384 5.99 22.86 21.05
C GLU A 384 7.06 22.62 19.98
N LEU A 385 6.88 21.61 19.13
CA LEU A 385 7.78 21.28 18.01
C LEU A 385 7.89 22.41 16.96
N PHE A 386 6.84 23.21 16.74
CA PHE A 386 6.91 24.36 15.85
C PHE A 386 7.86 25.44 16.40
N HIS A 387 7.66 25.85 17.66
CA HIS A 387 8.48 26.88 18.29
C HIS A 387 9.91 26.39 18.56
N GLU A 388 10.08 25.10 18.87
CA GLU A 388 11.39 24.46 19.02
C GLU A 388 12.20 24.56 17.73
N ILE A 389 11.63 24.18 16.58
CA ILE A 389 12.31 24.29 15.28
C ILE A 389 12.56 25.76 14.89
N GLU A 390 11.63 26.68 15.18
CA GLU A 390 11.83 28.12 14.93
C GLU A 390 13.02 28.67 15.76
N LEU A 391 13.10 28.30 17.04
CA LEU A 391 14.20 28.64 17.95
C LEU A 391 15.53 27.99 17.55
N GLU A 392 15.52 26.71 17.15
CA GLU A 392 16.71 26.00 16.65
C GLU A 392 17.27 26.67 15.40
N VAL A 393 16.42 27.05 14.44
CA VAL A 393 16.88 27.66 13.19
C VAL A 393 17.40 29.07 13.41
N HIS A 394 16.71 29.92 14.16
CA HIS A 394 17.25 31.24 14.50
C HIS A 394 18.52 31.16 15.36
N THR A 395 18.69 30.07 16.12
CA THR A 395 19.97 29.75 16.76
C THR A 395 21.02 29.36 15.71
N ALA A 396 20.72 28.46 14.77
CA ALA A 396 21.64 28.00 13.73
C ALA A 396 22.12 29.11 12.79
N GLU A 397 21.24 30.03 12.42
CA GLU A 397 21.48 31.13 11.47
C GLU A 397 22.38 32.25 12.01
N GLY A 398 22.50 32.42 13.34
CA GLY A 398 23.30 33.53 13.89
C GLY A 398 23.88 33.37 15.31
N ALA A 399 23.38 32.46 16.15
CA ALA A 399 23.70 32.43 17.59
C ALA A 399 24.32 31.12 18.11
N ALA A 400 24.33 30.04 17.32
CA ALA A 400 24.79 28.72 17.74
C ALA A 400 26.29 28.75 18.10
N THR A 401 26.58 28.65 19.40
CA THR A 401 27.96 28.53 19.86
C THR A 401 28.55 27.20 19.39
N ASN A 402 29.87 27.14 19.19
CA ASN A 402 30.54 25.89 18.79
C ASN A 402 30.37 24.77 19.83
N LYS A 403 29.95 25.09 21.07
CA LYS A 403 29.59 24.10 22.09
C LYS A 403 28.27 23.41 21.75
N GLN A 404 27.22 24.16 21.39
CA GLN A 404 25.91 23.61 20.99
C GLN A 404 26.02 22.80 19.68
N ARG A 405 26.83 23.27 18.72
CA ARG A 405 27.12 22.48 17.50
C ARG A 405 27.81 21.14 17.81
N LEU A 406 28.67 21.08 18.83
CA LEU A 406 29.31 19.85 19.31
C LEU A 406 28.35 18.93 20.08
N GLU A 407 27.27 19.49 20.63
CA GLU A 407 26.23 18.81 21.40
C GLU A 407 25.27 18.09 20.44
N VAL A 408 24.73 18.80 19.44
CA VAL A 408 23.94 18.21 18.33
C VAL A 408 24.76 17.16 17.56
N LEU A 409 26.06 17.40 17.31
CA LEU A 409 26.93 16.39 16.68
C LEU A 409 27.17 15.15 17.57
N ARG A 410 27.08 15.28 18.91
CA ARG A 410 27.11 14.12 19.81
C ARG A 410 25.79 13.36 19.79
N GLU A 411 24.67 14.06 19.89
CA GLU A 411 23.34 13.46 19.87
C GLU A 411 23.07 12.72 18.56
N GLN A 412 23.46 13.30 17.41
CA GLN A 412 23.42 12.61 16.12
C GLN A 412 24.35 11.39 16.09
N GLN A 413 25.53 11.46 16.72
CA GLN A 413 26.46 10.33 16.81
C GLN A 413 25.94 9.21 17.74
N GLU A 414 25.26 9.57 18.83
CA GLU A 414 24.61 8.68 19.80
C GLU A 414 23.39 7.99 19.17
N LEU A 415 22.54 8.73 18.44
CA LEU A 415 21.45 8.15 17.63
C LEU A 415 21.96 7.18 16.54
N ILE A 416 23.10 7.49 15.91
CA ILE A 416 23.77 6.59 14.96
C ILE A 416 24.34 5.37 15.68
N GLU A 417 24.90 5.52 16.89
CA GLU A 417 25.42 4.42 17.69
C GLU A 417 24.28 3.50 18.17
N ASP A 418 23.13 4.07 18.57
CA ASP A 418 21.90 3.34 18.91
C ASP A 418 21.26 2.62 17.71
N GLU A 419 21.18 3.24 16.52
CA GLU A 419 20.68 2.54 15.31
C GLU A 419 21.65 1.44 14.85
N ASN A 420 22.96 1.63 15.02
CA ASN A 420 23.95 0.57 14.80
C ASN A 420 23.83 -0.56 15.84
N GLU A 421 23.76 -0.26 17.14
CA GLU A 421 23.59 -1.28 18.18
C GLU A 421 22.27 -2.05 18.00
N GLN A 422 21.17 -1.37 17.67
CA GLN A 422 19.89 -2.04 17.34
C GLN A 422 20.00 -2.89 16.08
N SER A 423 20.77 -2.46 15.08
CA SER A 423 21.05 -3.23 13.86
C SER A 423 21.93 -4.46 14.15
N GLU A 424 22.96 -4.33 14.99
CA GLU A 424 23.84 -5.42 15.38
C GLU A 424 23.10 -6.46 16.22
N LYS A 425 22.40 -6.03 17.29
CA LYS A 425 21.55 -6.87 18.16
C LYS A 425 20.44 -7.60 17.38
N GLN A 426 19.96 -7.03 16.27
CA GLN A 426 19.03 -7.73 15.34
C GLN A 426 19.76 -8.63 14.33
N SER A 427 21.00 -8.29 13.92
CA SER A 427 21.79 -9.09 12.96
C SER A 427 22.32 -10.40 13.54
N GLU A 428 22.57 -10.47 14.85
CA GLU A 428 22.92 -11.74 15.53
C GLU A 428 21.79 -12.78 15.42
N GLY A 429 20.53 -12.33 15.31
CA GLY A 429 19.37 -13.17 15.02
C GLY A 429 19.32 -13.74 13.60
N GLY A 430 20.16 -13.25 12.68
CA GLY A 430 20.27 -13.76 11.31
C GLY A 430 20.90 -12.75 10.35
N LYS A 431 21.79 -13.24 9.48
CA LYS A 431 22.57 -12.45 8.51
C LYS A 431 21.72 -11.52 7.64
N SER A 432 21.53 -10.29 8.09
CA SER A 432 20.88 -9.24 7.30
C SER A 432 21.81 -8.77 6.18
N ALA A 433 21.29 -8.70 4.96
CA ALA A 433 22.01 -8.05 3.86
C ALA A 433 21.87 -6.53 4.03
N ARG A 434 22.99 -5.80 3.93
CA ARG A 434 23.00 -4.32 4.06
C ARG A 434 22.25 -3.68 2.90
N VAL A 435 20.95 -3.43 3.08
CA VAL A 435 20.07 -2.80 2.07
C VAL A 435 20.46 -1.33 1.92
N SER A 436 21.32 -1.03 0.95
CA SER A 436 21.59 0.34 0.53
C SER A 436 20.50 0.77 -0.45
N ASP A 437 19.66 1.70 -0.02
CA ASP A 437 18.64 2.35 -0.85
C ASP A 437 19.06 3.81 -1.07
N MET A 438 19.65 4.08 -2.25
CA MET A 438 20.11 5.42 -2.65
C MET A 438 19.12 6.08 -3.64
N ASP A 439 18.00 5.42 -3.93
CA ASP A 439 16.99 5.84 -4.89
C ASP A 439 16.02 6.88 -4.26
N ASN A 440 16.24 8.16 -4.53
CA ASN A 440 15.28 9.22 -4.23
C ASN A 440 13.87 8.91 -4.83
N ILE A 441 12.80 8.99 -4.04
CA ILE A 441 11.40 8.86 -4.49
C ILE A 441 10.91 10.18 -5.12
N ASP A 442 11.48 11.32 -4.72
CA ASP A 442 11.08 12.65 -5.16
C ASP A 442 11.73 12.99 -6.52
N GLU A 443 11.11 12.43 -7.56
CA GLU A 443 11.52 12.56 -8.96
C GLU A 443 11.50 14.03 -9.43
N LYS A 444 12.68 14.63 -9.67
CA LYS A 444 12.84 16.03 -10.13
C LYS A 444 12.12 16.36 -11.46
N GLU A 445 11.77 15.35 -12.25
CA GLU A 445 10.93 15.51 -13.44
C GLU A 445 9.45 15.81 -13.12
N ASP A 446 8.94 15.47 -11.93
CA ASP A 446 7.55 15.79 -11.57
C ASP A 446 7.40 17.25 -11.14
N GLU A 447 8.38 17.80 -10.40
CA GLU A 447 8.42 19.22 -10.02
C GLU A 447 8.35 20.10 -11.28
N THR A 448 9.25 19.86 -12.23
CA THR A 448 9.33 20.58 -13.50
C THR A 448 8.08 20.37 -14.37
N ARG A 449 7.54 19.15 -14.51
CA ARG A 449 6.29 18.91 -15.26
C ARG A 449 5.06 19.56 -14.62
N GLN A 450 5.04 19.74 -13.30
CA GLN A 450 3.93 20.38 -12.58
C GLN A 450 3.97 21.89 -12.70
N GLU A 451 5.16 22.51 -12.65
CA GLU A 451 5.32 23.92 -12.99
C GLU A 451 4.86 24.19 -14.44
N ASP A 452 5.23 23.33 -15.37
CA ASP A 452 4.82 23.36 -16.78
C ASP A 452 3.30 23.20 -16.98
N ALA A 453 2.64 22.35 -16.19
CA ALA A 453 1.21 22.12 -16.26
C ALA A 453 0.42 23.29 -15.65
N LEU A 454 0.80 23.74 -14.46
CA LEU A 454 0.15 24.85 -13.76
C LEU A 454 0.32 26.18 -14.50
N ARG A 455 1.47 26.40 -15.18
CA ARG A 455 1.64 27.53 -16.10
C ARG A 455 0.64 27.49 -17.25
N ARG A 456 0.48 26.33 -17.93
CA ARG A 456 -0.48 26.18 -19.03
C ARG A 456 -1.94 26.33 -18.58
N GLU A 457 -2.31 25.82 -17.41
CA GLU A 457 -3.65 26.03 -16.84
C GLU A 457 -3.88 27.52 -16.52
N HIS A 458 -2.91 28.21 -15.90
CA HIS A 458 -3.02 29.65 -15.61
C HIS A 458 -3.04 30.51 -16.89
N GLU A 459 -2.21 30.21 -17.88
CA GLU A 459 -2.22 30.85 -19.20
C GLU A 459 -3.58 30.67 -19.91
N ALA A 460 -4.21 29.50 -19.78
CA ALA A 460 -5.53 29.23 -20.33
C ALA A 460 -6.65 29.98 -19.59
N GLU A 461 -6.59 30.09 -18.25
CA GLU A 461 -7.52 30.91 -17.47
C GLU A 461 -7.40 32.40 -17.81
N VAL A 462 -6.18 32.92 -17.94
CA VAL A 462 -5.93 34.31 -18.34
C VAL A 462 -6.43 34.58 -19.77
N GLN A 463 -6.23 33.65 -20.72
CA GLN A 463 -6.78 33.77 -22.08
C GLN A 463 -8.32 33.71 -22.10
N ALA A 464 -8.94 32.85 -21.27
CA ALA A 464 -10.39 32.76 -21.13
C ALA A 464 -10.99 34.04 -20.54
N GLN A 465 -10.34 34.66 -19.56
CA GLN A 465 -10.76 35.94 -18.98
C GLN A 465 -10.49 37.13 -19.93
N ALA A 466 -9.47 37.05 -20.78
CA ALA A 466 -9.15 38.08 -21.78
C ALA A 466 -10.08 38.08 -23.01
N GLY A 467 -10.92 37.06 -23.19
CA GLY A 467 -11.96 37.03 -24.24
C GLY A 467 -11.44 36.90 -25.68
N VAL A 468 -10.21 36.45 -25.88
CA VAL A 468 -9.59 36.31 -27.21
C VAL A 468 -9.99 34.97 -27.85
N PRO A 469 -10.52 34.94 -29.08
CA PRO A 469 -10.89 33.70 -29.74
C PRO A 469 -9.66 32.93 -30.25
N THR A 470 -9.63 31.62 -30.01
CA THR A 470 -8.53 30.72 -30.39
C THR A 470 -8.53 30.40 -31.89
N SER A 471 -7.79 31.18 -32.68
CA SER A 471 -7.51 30.85 -34.08
C SER A 471 -6.45 29.75 -34.19
N SER A 472 -6.73 28.72 -34.99
CA SER A 472 -5.93 27.49 -35.04
C SER A 472 -4.65 27.64 -35.88
N VAL A 473 -3.54 28.04 -35.25
CA VAL A 473 -2.17 27.97 -35.80
C VAL A 473 -1.19 27.62 -34.66
N GLY A 474 -0.22 26.73 -34.80
CA GLY A 474 0.06 25.80 -35.90
C GLY A 474 1.08 24.74 -35.47
N SER A 475 0.88 23.48 -35.87
CA SER A 475 1.63 22.33 -35.36
C SER A 475 2.99 22.14 -36.08
N GLN A 476 3.96 23.04 -35.87
CA GLN A 476 5.27 22.95 -36.53
C GLN A 476 6.41 23.79 -35.91
N GLN A 477 6.70 23.67 -34.60
CA GLN A 477 7.85 24.41 -34.01
C GLN A 477 8.57 23.76 -32.79
N ALA A 478 8.41 22.45 -32.58
CA ALA A 478 9.02 21.73 -31.44
C ALA A 478 10.18 20.79 -31.81
N SER A 479 10.61 20.78 -33.08
CA SER A 479 11.57 19.80 -33.63
C SER A 479 13.01 20.31 -33.77
N GLU A 480 13.24 21.63 -33.81
CA GLU A 480 14.55 22.20 -34.18
C GLU A 480 15.42 22.55 -32.97
N THR A 481 14.83 22.99 -31.85
CA THR A 481 15.56 23.39 -30.63
C THR A 481 16.26 22.25 -29.89
N LYS A 482 16.05 20.98 -30.26
CA LYS A 482 16.74 19.80 -29.68
C LYS A 482 17.94 19.31 -30.49
N ALA A 483 18.31 19.98 -31.58
CA ALA A 483 19.42 19.56 -32.43
C ALA A 483 20.79 20.12 -31.99
N GLU A 484 20.83 21.29 -31.35
CA GLU A 484 22.05 22.10 -31.22
C GLU A 484 22.82 21.83 -29.90
N GLU A 485 22.11 21.54 -28.80
CA GLU A 485 22.68 21.28 -27.46
C GLU A 485 23.36 19.89 -27.30
N LYS A 486 23.81 19.30 -28.42
CA LYS A 486 24.62 18.05 -28.45
C LYS A 486 25.95 18.19 -29.19
N LYS A 487 26.41 19.43 -29.43
CA LYS A 487 27.75 19.75 -29.93
C LYS A 487 28.35 20.99 -29.27
N ALA A 488 28.58 20.90 -27.97
CA ALA A 488 29.51 21.72 -27.20
C ALA A 488 30.25 20.81 -26.21
#